data_AF-H9FE02-F1
#
_entry.id   AF-H9FE02-F1
#
_cell.length_a   1.000
_cell.length_b   1.000
_cell.length_c   1.000
_cell.angle_alpha   90.00
_cell.angle_beta   90.00
_cell.angle_gamma   90.00
#
_symmetry.space_group_name_H-M   'P 1'
#
loop_
_entity.id
_entity.type
_entity.pdbx_description
1 polymer ?
#
loop_
_entity_poly.entity_id
_entity_poly.type
_entity_poly.pdbx_seq_one_letter_code
_entity_poly.pdbx_strand_id
1 'polypeptide(L)'
;ALLDAERLKRQAQLRASLEVTQQQATQAEGQLLELQKQRSQIQNSACILASWVSGKFSSLLQALEMQHTAALRSIDVAKTRVLAQVRDEEQRLRGHLEAVARHGCRIQELLEQVDEQTFLQESQLLQPPGPLGPLTPLQWDEDQQLGDLKQLLSRLCGLLLEEGGHPGAP
;
A
#
# COMPACT_ATOMS: atom_id res chain seq x y z
N ALA A 1 8.65 -10.08 95.14
CA ALA A 1 7.27 -10.61 95.12
C ALA A 1 6.36 -9.85 94.15
N LEU A 2 5.91 -8.62 94.44
CA LEU A 2 5.00 -7.87 93.53
C LEU A 2 5.65 -7.47 92.19
N LEU A 3 6.89 -6.98 92.22
CA LEU A 3 7.62 -6.59 91.00
C LEU A 3 7.94 -7.80 90.09
N ASP A 4 8.24 -8.96 90.68
CA ASP A 4 8.53 -10.19 89.93
C ASP A 4 7.28 -10.72 89.21
N ALA A 5 6.11 -10.65 89.85
CA ALA A 5 4.84 -11.03 89.25
C ALA A 5 4.44 -10.11 88.08
N GLU A 6 4.63 -8.80 88.22
CA GLU A 6 4.34 -7.83 87.15
C GLU A 6 5.29 -8.01 85.96
N ARG A 7 6.58 -8.26 86.21
CA ARG A 7 7.56 -8.59 85.17
C ARG A 7 7.14 -9.83 84.38
N LEU A 8 6.75 -10.90 85.06
CA LEU A 8 6.31 -12.14 84.42
C LEU A 8 5.07 -11.92 83.54
N LYS A 9 4.10 -11.16 84.03
CA LYS A 9 2.89 -10.79 83.26
C LYS A 9 3.23 -9.98 82.00
N ARG A 10 4.10 -8.98 82.12
CA ARG A 10 4.59 -8.17 80.99
C ARG A 10 5.33 -9.04 79.97
N GLN A 11 6.17 -9.96 80.44
CA GLN A 11 6.92 -10.87 79.58
C GLN A 11 5.99 -11.81 78.80
N ALA A 12 4.94 -12.34 79.44
CA ALA A 12 3.94 -13.16 78.77
C ALA A 12 3.17 -12.36 77.68
N GLN A 13 2.79 -11.11 77.98
CA GLN A 13 2.15 -10.22 76.99
C GLN A 13 3.06 -9.91 75.80
N LEU A 14 4.35 -9.63 76.04
CA LEU A 14 5.30 -9.38 74.96
C LEU A 14 5.53 -10.61 74.08
N ARG A 15 5.55 -11.82 74.67
CA ARG A 15 5.63 -13.07 73.89
C ARG A 15 4.40 -13.29 73.02
N ALA A 16 3.20 -13.09 73.56
CA ALA A 16 1.96 -13.18 72.81
C ALA A 16 1.90 -12.15 71.66
N SER A 17 2.30 -10.89 71.95
CA SER A 17 2.37 -9.84 70.93
C SER A 17 3.40 -10.16 69.84
N LEU A 18 4.54 -10.76 70.21
CA LEU A 18 5.56 -11.17 69.25
C LEU A 18 5.04 -12.27 68.33
N GLU A 19 4.35 -13.28 68.87
CA GLU A 19 3.76 -14.37 68.08
C GLU A 19 2.72 -13.84 67.08
N VAL A 20 1.83 -12.94 67.51
CA VAL A 20 0.86 -12.29 66.62
C VAL A 20 1.55 -11.47 65.53
N THR A 21 2.59 -10.71 65.90
CA THR A 21 3.35 -9.90 64.93
C THR A 21 4.06 -10.78 63.91
N GLN A 22 4.63 -11.91 64.34
CA GLN A 22 5.28 -12.88 63.46
C GLN A 22 4.28 -13.50 62.48
N GLN A 23 3.10 -13.89 62.95
CA GLN A 23 2.03 -14.41 62.08
C GLN A 23 1.58 -13.37 61.05
N GLN A 24 1.41 -12.12 61.47
CA GLN A 24 1.06 -11.02 60.56
C GLN A 24 2.16 -10.77 59.51
N ALA A 25 3.44 -10.84 59.91
CA ALA A 25 4.56 -10.69 58.98
C ALA A 25 4.55 -11.79 57.91
N THR A 26 4.39 -13.06 58.31
CA THR A 26 4.30 -14.19 57.36
C THR A 26 3.11 -14.06 56.42
N GLN A 27 1.95 -13.60 56.93
CA GLN A 27 0.78 -13.35 56.10
C GLN A 27 1.05 -12.23 55.07
N ALA A 28 1.65 -11.12 55.50
CA ALA A 28 1.98 -10.00 54.64
C ALA A 28 3.01 -10.38 53.56
N GLU A 29 4.02 -11.18 53.91
CA GLU A 29 5.00 -11.73 52.96
C GLU A 29 4.32 -12.61 51.90
N GLY A 30 3.39 -13.48 52.31
CA GLY A 30 2.59 -14.29 51.39
C GLY A 30 1.76 -13.45 50.42
N GLN A 31 1.09 -12.40 50.93
CA GLN A 31 0.32 -11.47 50.10
C GLN A 31 1.21 -10.68 49.13
N LEU A 32 2.40 -10.26 49.57
CA LEU A 32 3.35 -9.55 48.72
C LEU A 32 3.85 -10.44 47.58
N LEU A 33 4.14 -11.71 47.84
CA LEU A 33 4.55 -12.67 46.82
C LEU A 33 3.45 -12.90 45.77
N GLU A 34 2.20 -13.03 46.20
CA GLU A 34 1.07 -13.19 45.27
C GLU A 34 0.86 -11.94 44.41
N LEU A 35 0.98 -10.74 45.00
CA LEU A 35 0.93 -9.48 44.23
C LEU A 35 2.07 -9.37 43.22
N GLN A 36 3.29 -9.77 43.59
CA GLN A 36 4.42 -9.78 42.66
C GLN A 36 4.20 -10.75 41.49
N LYS A 37 3.62 -11.92 41.77
CA LYS A 37 3.24 -12.90 40.74
C LYS A 37 2.17 -12.33 39.82
N GLN A 38 1.10 -11.75 40.35
CA GLN A 38 0.05 -11.10 39.57
C GLN A 38 0.61 -9.96 38.71
N ARG A 39 1.47 -9.10 39.28
CA ARG A 39 2.15 -8.05 38.53
C ARG A 39 2.92 -8.61 37.33
N SER A 40 3.69 -9.67 37.53
CA SER A 40 4.45 -10.31 36.45
C SER A 40 3.54 -10.90 35.36
N GLN A 41 2.42 -11.50 35.75
CA GLN A 41 1.44 -12.05 34.81
C GLN A 41 0.77 -10.94 33.98
N ILE A 42 0.39 -9.83 34.61
CA ILE A 42 -0.19 -8.68 33.93
C ILE A 42 0.82 -8.08 32.95
N GLN A 43 2.08 -7.90 33.37
CA GLN A 43 3.14 -7.37 32.49
C GLN A 43 3.36 -8.27 31.27
N ASN A 44 3.43 -9.58 31.46
CA ASN A 44 3.61 -10.53 30.37
C ASN A 44 2.40 -10.53 29.43
N SER A 45 1.18 -10.53 29.98
CA SER A 45 -0.06 -10.47 29.19
C SER A 45 -0.12 -9.18 28.36
N ALA A 46 0.14 -8.03 28.97
CA ALA A 46 0.17 -6.74 28.28
C ALA A 46 1.23 -6.71 27.15
N CYS A 47 2.41 -7.28 27.38
CA CYS A 47 3.46 -7.38 26.37
C CYS A 47 3.04 -8.26 25.17
N ILE A 48 2.38 -9.40 25.44
CA ILE A 48 1.84 -10.28 24.39
C ILE A 48 0.78 -9.56 23.57
N LEU A 49 -0.17 -8.88 24.22
CA LEU A 49 -1.21 -8.11 23.54
C LEU A 49 -0.62 -6.99 22.68
N ALA A 50 0.32 -6.22 23.22
CA ALA A 50 1.01 -5.16 22.49
C ALA A 50 1.77 -5.70 21.25
N SER A 51 2.45 -6.84 21.40
CA SER A 51 3.17 -7.50 20.31
C SER A 51 2.20 -8.01 19.24
N TRP A 52 1.07 -8.60 19.64
CA TRP A 52 0.05 -9.08 18.71
C TRP A 52 -0.57 -7.93 17.91
N VAL A 53 -0.96 -6.84 18.58
CA VAL A 53 -1.48 -5.63 17.93
C VAL A 53 -0.43 -5.08 16.95
N SER A 54 0.81 -4.89 17.40
CA SER A 54 1.90 -4.39 16.56
C SER A 54 2.14 -5.27 15.33
N GLY A 55 2.07 -6.60 15.49
CA GLY A 55 2.19 -7.55 14.40
C GLY A 55 1.08 -7.41 13.37
N LYS A 56 -0.18 -7.28 13.82
CA LYS A 56 -1.33 -7.08 12.93
C LYS A 56 -1.22 -5.78 12.12
N PHE A 57 -0.88 -4.68 12.78
CA PHE A 57 -0.71 -3.40 12.11
C PHE A 57 0.48 -3.41 11.14
N SER A 58 1.59 -4.05 11.51
CA SER A 58 2.74 -4.23 10.61
C SER A 58 2.36 -5.00 9.34
N SER A 59 1.63 -6.11 9.48
CA SER A 59 1.15 -6.87 8.32
C SER A 59 0.18 -6.06 7.44
N LEU A 60 -0.71 -5.27 8.05
CA LEU A 60 -1.63 -4.41 7.31
C LEU A 60 -0.89 -3.33 6.52
N LEU A 61 0.08 -2.65 7.14
CA LEU A 61 0.92 -1.65 6.49
C LEU A 61 1.70 -2.24 5.31
N GLN A 62 2.29 -3.42 5.51
CA GLN A 62 3.02 -4.12 4.44
C GLN A 62 2.09 -4.49 3.27
N ALA A 63 0.89 -5.00 3.55
CA ALA A 63 -0.09 -5.33 2.51
C ALA A 63 -0.51 -4.07 1.73
N LEU A 64 -0.73 -2.95 2.41
CA LEU A 64 -1.04 -1.66 1.78
C LEU A 64 0.11 -1.15 0.90
N GLU A 65 1.35 -1.26 1.36
CA GLU A 65 2.53 -0.87 0.59
C GLU A 65 2.70 -1.73 -0.67
N MET A 66 2.46 -3.04 -0.57
CA MET A 66 2.45 -3.94 -1.72
C MET A 66 1.36 -3.56 -2.73
N GLN A 67 0.15 -3.22 -2.28
CA GLN A 67 -0.93 -2.76 -3.15
C GLN A 67 -0.60 -1.43 -3.82
N HIS A 68 -0.04 -0.48 -3.07
CA HIS A 68 0.42 0.80 -3.59
C HIS A 68 1.45 0.63 -4.72
N THR A 69 2.49 -0.18 -4.49
CA THR A 69 3.52 -0.42 -5.50
C THR A 69 2.98 -1.18 -6.72
N ALA A 70 2.05 -2.12 -6.53
CA ALA A 70 1.39 -2.83 -7.62
C ALA A 70 0.54 -1.89 -8.49
N ALA A 71 -0.23 -1.00 -7.87
CA ALA A 71 -1.05 -0.02 -8.57
C ALA A 71 -0.21 0.93 -9.43
N LEU A 72 0.85 1.51 -8.86
CA LEU A 72 1.75 2.40 -9.59
C LEU A 72 2.40 1.70 -10.79
N ARG A 73 2.83 0.44 -10.61
CA ARG A 73 3.38 -0.37 -11.71
C ARG A 73 2.35 -0.61 -12.80
N SER A 74 1.11 -0.92 -12.45
CA SER A 74 0.04 -1.15 -13.43
C SER A 74 -0.24 0.09 -14.26
N ILE A 75 -0.31 1.27 -13.62
CA ILE A 75 -0.49 2.56 -14.29
C ILE A 75 0.65 2.80 -15.29
N ASP A 76 1.89 2.59 -14.87
CA ASP A 76 3.06 2.82 -15.72
C ASP A 76 3.10 1.86 -16.93
N VAL A 77 2.74 0.59 -16.73
CA VAL A 77 2.61 -0.40 -17.80
C VAL A 77 1.50 0.00 -18.78
N ALA A 78 0.32 0.38 -18.30
CA ALA A 78 -0.79 0.81 -19.15
C ALA A 78 -0.41 2.06 -19.96
N LYS A 79 0.21 3.06 -19.31
CA LYS A 79 0.69 4.29 -19.96
C LYS A 79 1.71 3.95 -21.05
N THR A 80 2.70 3.12 -20.74
CA THR A 80 3.74 2.70 -21.69
C THR A 80 3.14 2.00 -22.90
N ARG A 81 2.14 1.13 -22.67
CA ARG A 81 1.43 0.44 -23.75
C ARG A 81 0.71 1.40 -24.68
N VAL A 82 -0.08 2.34 -24.14
CA VAL A 82 -0.82 3.31 -24.96
C VAL A 82 0.15 4.22 -25.71
N LEU A 83 1.22 4.69 -25.06
CA LEU A 83 2.24 5.51 -25.72
C LEU A 83 3.00 4.76 -26.83
N ALA A 84 3.24 3.46 -26.68
CA ALA A 84 3.83 2.65 -27.76
C ALA A 84 2.90 2.63 -28.99
N GLN A 85 1.60 2.43 -28.78
CA GLN A 85 0.63 2.45 -29.88
C GLN A 85 0.53 3.82 -30.54
N VAL A 86 0.59 4.92 -29.78
CA VAL A 86 0.67 6.29 -30.33
C VAL A 86 1.89 6.45 -31.22
N ARG A 87 3.06 5.95 -30.79
CA ARG A 87 4.31 6.03 -31.57
C ARG A 87 4.25 5.22 -32.85
N ASP A 88 3.67 4.03 -32.81
CA ASP A 88 3.49 3.19 -34.00
C ASP A 88 2.59 3.88 -35.04
N GLU A 89 1.49 4.47 -34.58
CA GLU A 89 0.58 5.27 -35.42
C GLU A 89 1.26 6.52 -35.98
N GLU A 90 2.04 7.23 -35.16
CA GLU A 90 2.82 8.39 -35.61
C GLU A 90 3.83 7.99 -36.69
N GLN A 91 4.55 6.89 -36.50
CA GLN A 91 5.52 6.39 -37.47
C GLN A 91 4.85 5.97 -38.78
N ARG A 92 3.68 5.32 -38.70
CA ARG A 92 2.86 4.98 -39.87
C ARG A 92 2.50 6.24 -40.67
N LEU A 93 2.03 7.29 -40.00
CA LEU A 93 1.66 8.56 -40.63
C LEU A 93 2.86 9.24 -41.27
N ARG A 94 4.00 9.29 -40.58
CA ARG A 94 5.25 9.85 -41.12
C ARG A 94 5.70 9.11 -42.37
N GLY A 95 5.72 7.78 -42.34
CA GLY A 95 6.07 6.96 -43.51
C GLY A 95 5.14 7.20 -44.71
N HIS A 96 3.84 7.37 -44.45
CA HIS A 96 2.89 7.70 -45.51
C HIS A 96 3.12 9.11 -46.08
N LEU A 97 3.34 10.12 -45.24
CA LEU A 97 3.66 11.48 -45.67
C LEU A 97 4.93 11.52 -46.54
N GLU A 98 5.96 10.78 -46.16
CA GLU A 98 7.18 10.66 -46.98
C GLU A 98 6.92 10.00 -48.33
N ALA A 99 6.12 8.93 -48.37
CA ALA A 99 5.77 8.27 -49.63
C ALA A 99 4.99 9.21 -50.56
N VAL A 100 4.04 9.97 -50.02
CA VAL A 100 3.28 10.99 -50.78
C VAL A 100 4.19 12.11 -51.27
N ALA A 101 5.09 12.62 -50.42
CA ALA A 101 6.03 13.66 -50.82
C ALA A 101 6.96 13.19 -51.95
N ARG A 102 7.55 11.99 -51.83
CA ARG A 102 8.40 11.40 -52.89
C ARG A 102 7.63 11.22 -54.20
N HIS A 103 6.40 10.74 -54.12
CA HIS A 103 5.55 10.60 -55.30
C HIS A 103 5.24 11.95 -55.95
N GLY A 104 4.93 12.97 -55.14
CA GLY A 104 4.73 14.35 -55.60
C GLY A 104 5.95 14.93 -56.31
N CYS A 105 7.15 14.76 -55.73
CA CYS A 105 8.40 15.16 -56.40
C CYS A 105 8.59 14.42 -57.72
N ARG A 106 8.33 13.11 -57.76
CA ARG A 106 8.48 12.32 -58.99
C ARG A 106 7.51 12.77 -60.08
N ILE A 107 6.28 13.14 -59.72
CA ILE A 107 5.33 13.75 -60.64
C ILE A 107 5.88 15.08 -61.19
N GLN A 108 6.40 15.95 -60.32
CA GLN A 108 6.96 17.24 -60.74
C GLN A 108 8.13 17.05 -61.72
N GLU A 109 9.09 16.19 -61.39
CA GLU A 109 10.21 15.84 -62.28
C GLU A 109 9.72 15.33 -63.64
N LEU A 110 8.72 14.46 -63.64
CA LEU A 110 8.16 13.92 -64.87
C LEU A 110 7.44 15.00 -65.69
N LEU A 111 6.73 15.94 -65.05
CA LEU A 111 6.06 17.06 -65.73
C LEU A 111 7.05 18.05 -66.36
N GLU A 112 8.29 18.12 -65.86
CA GLU A 112 9.37 18.94 -66.43
C GLU A 112 10.10 18.24 -67.60
N GLN A 113 9.79 16.96 -67.87
CA GLN A 113 10.46 16.16 -68.89
C GLN A 113 10.09 16.61 -70.31
N VAL A 114 11.11 16.92 -71.13
CA VAL A 114 10.92 17.42 -72.51
C VAL A 114 10.75 16.30 -73.53
N ASP A 115 11.25 15.09 -73.23
CA ASP A 115 11.12 13.93 -74.11
C ASP A 115 9.77 13.22 -73.92
N GLU A 116 8.90 13.31 -74.92
CA GLU A 116 7.53 12.77 -74.88
C GLU A 116 7.51 11.24 -74.74
N GLN A 117 8.49 10.54 -75.31
CA GLN A 117 8.54 9.07 -75.24
C GLN A 117 8.88 8.59 -73.82
N THR A 118 9.89 9.19 -73.20
CA THR A 118 10.25 8.90 -71.80
C THR A 118 9.12 9.32 -70.85
N PHE A 119 8.48 10.46 -71.10
CA PHE A 119 7.31 10.90 -70.32
C PHE A 119 6.18 9.87 -70.33
N LEU A 120 5.79 9.41 -71.53
CA LEU A 120 4.72 8.41 -71.69
C LEU A 120 5.09 7.06 -71.06
N GLN A 121 6.35 6.65 -71.15
CA GLN A 121 6.78 5.38 -70.58
C GLN A 121 6.83 5.43 -69.04
N GLU A 122 7.40 6.47 -68.45
CA GLU A 122 7.55 6.55 -67.01
C GLU A 122 6.24 6.92 -66.29
N SER A 123 5.37 7.72 -66.92
CA SER A 123 4.03 8.01 -66.36
C SER A 123 3.19 6.75 -66.19
N GLN A 124 3.30 5.78 -67.11
CA GLN A 124 2.60 4.50 -67.02
C GLN A 124 3.07 3.62 -65.86
N LEU A 125 4.33 3.79 -65.42
CA LEU A 125 4.92 3.04 -64.30
C LEU A 125 4.66 3.71 -62.94
N LEU A 126 4.19 4.97 -62.96
CA LEU A 126 4.01 5.76 -61.76
C LEU A 126 2.75 5.32 -61.01
N GLN A 127 2.92 4.64 -59.88
CA GLN A 127 1.80 4.25 -59.02
C GLN A 127 1.69 5.18 -57.81
N PRO A 128 0.48 5.71 -57.52
CA PRO A 128 0.28 6.51 -56.32
C PRO A 128 0.42 5.66 -55.06
N PRO A 129 0.93 6.24 -53.96
CA PRO A 129 0.85 5.61 -52.66
C PRO A 129 -0.62 5.26 -52.35
N GLY A 130 -0.86 4.07 -51.81
CA GLY A 130 -2.21 3.65 -51.41
C GLY A 130 -2.82 4.59 -50.37
N PRO A 131 -4.16 4.66 -50.27
CA PRO A 131 -4.84 5.60 -49.37
C PRO A 131 -4.45 5.35 -47.90
N LEU A 132 -4.31 6.43 -47.14
CA LEU A 132 -4.11 6.33 -45.69
C LEU A 132 -5.37 5.74 -45.04
N GLY A 133 -5.18 4.67 -44.26
CA GLY A 133 -6.25 4.10 -43.45
C GLY A 133 -6.71 5.05 -42.33
N PRO A 134 -7.88 4.79 -41.71
CA PRO A 134 -8.36 5.61 -40.61
C PRO A 134 -7.38 5.61 -39.42
N LEU A 135 -7.45 6.66 -38.61
CA LEU A 135 -6.71 6.74 -37.36
C LEU A 135 -7.30 5.73 -36.36
N THR A 136 -6.45 4.92 -35.74
CA THR A 136 -6.88 4.01 -34.68
C THR A 136 -7.20 4.82 -33.41
N PRO A 137 -8.43 4.77 -32.86
CA PRO A 137 -8.74 5.46 -31.62
C PRO A 137 -7.94 4.86 -30.46
N LEU A 138 -7.09 5.67 -29.85
CA LEU A 138 -6.29 5.29 -28.69
C LEU A 138 -7.04 5.74 -27.44
N GLN A 139 -7.47 4.79 -26.60
CA GLN A 139 -8.16 5.11 -25.36
C GLN A 139 -7.22 5.00 -24.17
N TRP A 140 -7.12 6.11 -23.44
CA TRP A 140 -6.60 6.16 -22.08
C TRP A 140 -7.78 6.37 -21.14
N ASP A 141 -8.18 5.31 -20.44
CA ASP A 141 -9.26 5.37 -19.45
C ASP A 141 -8.66 5.56 -18.05
N GLU A 142 -8.70 6.81 -17.56
CA GLU A 142 -8.20 7.21 -16.24
C GLU A 142 -8.96 6.54 -15.10
N ASP A 143 -10.27 6.35 -15.26
CA ASP A 143 -11.12 5.76 -14.22
C ASP A 143 -10.90 4.27 -14.13
N GLN A 144 -10.65 3.59 -15.26
CA GLN A 144 -10.24 2.19 -15.27
C GLN A 144 -8.88 1.96 -14.59
N GLN A 145 -7.95 2.92 -14.63
CA GLN A 145 -6.63 2.74 -14.01
C GLN A 145 -6.69 2.67 -12.47
N LEU A 146 -7.71 3.30 -11.87
CA LEU A 146 -7.81 3.50 -10.43
C LEU A 146 -9.07 2.89 -9.82
N GLY A 147 -10.04 2.42 -10.61
CA GLY A 147 -11.39 2.08 -10.16
C GLY A 147 -11.42 1.08 -9.01
N ASP A 148 -10.87 -0.11 -9.22
CA ASP A 148 -10.88 -1.18 -8.21
C ASP A 148 -10.11 -0.78 -6.95
N LEU A 149 -9.01 -0.04 -7.11
CA LEU A 149 -8.20 0.45 -6.00
C LEU A 149 -8.93 1.52 -5.18
N LYS A 150 -9.58 2.49 -5.83
CA LYS A 150 -10.37 3.54 -5.18
C LYS A 150 -11.47 2.91 -4.32
N GLN A 151 -12.17 1.90 -4.84
CA GLN A 151 -13.22 1.21 -4.10
C GLN A 151 -12.66 0.44 -2.90
N LEU A 152 -11.55 -0.28 -3.08
CA LEU A 152 -10.90 -1.03 -2.01
C LEU A 152 -10.41 -0.10 -0.89
N LEU A 153 -9.73 0.99 -1.23
CA LEU A 153 -9.25 1.99 -0.27
C LEU A 153 -10.42 2.67 0.46
N SER A 154 -11.49 3.02 -0.26
CA SER A 154 -12.68 3.62 0.35
C SER A 154 -13.33 2.69 1.38
N ARG A 155 -13.45 1.40 1.06
CA ARG A 155 -13.95 0.37 2.00
C ARG A 155 -13.03 0.23 3.20
N LEU A 156 -11.71 0.19 2.98
CA LEU A 156 -10.73 0.04 4.06
C LEU A 156 -10.73 1.26 4.98
N CYS A 157 -10.83 2.47 4.44
CA CYS A 157 -11.00 3.70 5.22
C CYS A 157 -12.31 3.69 6.01
N GLY A 158 -13.42 3.26 5.40
CA GLY A 158 -14.71 3.14 6.08
C GLY A 158 -14.63 2.20 7.29
N LEU A 159 -14.05 1.00 7.10
CA LEU A 159 -13.86 0.03 8.18
C LEU A 159 -13.00 0.58 9.33
N LEU A 160 -11.91 1.29 9.02
CA LEU A 160 -11.04 1.88 10.04
C LEU A 160 -11.66 3.07 10.77
N LEU A 161 -12.57 3.82 10.13
CA LEU A 161 -13.20 5.01 10.70
C LEU A 161 -14.48 4.68 11.49
N GLU A 162 -15.25 3.65 11.09
CA GLU A 162 -16.47 3.23 11.80
C GLU A 162 -16.17 2.62 13.18
N GLU A 163 -15.00 2.00 13.38
CA GLU A 163 -14.57 1.47 14.68
C GLU A 163 -14.25 2.54 15.74
N GLY A 164 -14.11 3.81 15.36
CA GLY A 164 -13.92 4.94 16.28
C GLY A 164 -15.20 5.50 16.90
N GLY A 165 -16.37 5.00 16.50
CA GLY A 165 -17.70 5.53 16.85
C GLY A 165 -18.35 4.92 18.09
N HIS A 166 -17.64 4.17 18.94
CA HIS A 166 -18.18 3.74 20.23
C HIS A 166 -17.92 4.82 21.28
N PRO A 167 -18.98 5.51 21.77
CA PRO A 167 -18.85 6.41 22.90
C PRO A 167 -18.40 5.56 24.08
N GLY A 168 -17.39 6.04 24.78
CA GLY A 168 -16.94 5.39 26.00
C GLY A 168 -18.07 5.19 27.01
N ALA A 169 -17.77 4.26 27.92
CA ALA A 169 -18.30 4.11 29.27
C ALA A 169 -19.41 3.06 29.45
N PRO A 170 -19.55 2.49 30.67
CA PRO A 170 -19.19 3.08 31.97
C PRO A 170 -17.71 2.95 32.34
#